data_AF-Q060N5-F1
#
_entry.id   AF-Q060N5-F1
#
_cell.length_a   1.000
_cell.length_b   1.000
_cell.length_c   1.000
_cell.angle_alpha   90.00
_cell.angle_beta   90.00
_cell.angle_gamma   90.00
#
_symmetry.space_group_name_H-M   'P 1'
#
loop_
_entity.id
_entity.type
_entity.pdbx_description
1 polymer ?
#
loop_
_entity_poly.entity_id
_entity_poly.type
_entity_poly.pdbx_seq_one_letter_code
_entity_poly.pdbx_strand_id
1 'polypeptide(L)'
;MRGFAFENGAAAWLIPQLEDTQYQPFELFLMQKDIRHSVGVLYGDSGQILHTASIREYRGDLLNNSWSTNIDQVNPWSIEGMWQGDKLQINSNLSRNLIQAIQWQWDKDELEDNQSNHFFPDNIILRCPKKLLKDKLFNITIYWQTKNNQLQIIRSDYNQLHQLIKVSQQTMHQTATHQIAKES
;
A
#
# COMPACT_ATOMS: atom_id res chain seq x y z
N MET A 1 -3.64 -17.61 -5.99
CA MET A 1 -3.77 -16.13 -5.91
C MET A 1 -4.79 -15.63 -6.92
N ARG A 2 -5.31 -14.41 -6.74
CA ARG A 2 -6.23 -13.69 -7.64
C ARG A 2 -5.69 -12.28 -7.86
N GLY A 3 -5.70 -11.84 -9.12
CA GLY A 3 -5.29 -10.50 -9.51
C GLY A 3 -6.45 -9.50 -9.48
N PHE A 4 -6.16 -8.28 -9.00
CA PHE A 4 -7.07 -7.14 -9.01
C PHE A 4 -6.34 -5.97 -9.68
N ALA A 5 -6.85 -5.47 -10.81
CA ALA A 5 -6.20 -4.42 -11.59
C ALA A 5 -7.04 -3.14 -11.62
N PHE A 6 -6.38 -2.01 -11.44
CA PHE A 6 -6.93 -0.66 -11.55
C PHE A 6 -6.54 -0.05 -12.89
N GLU A 7 -7.29 0.97 -13.33
CA GLU A 7 -7.15 1.56 -14.66
C GLU A 7 -5.80 2.26 -14.86
N ASN A 8 -5.20 2.78 -13.78
CA ASN A 8 -3.87 3.38 -13.80
C ASN A 8 -2.72 2.35 -13.87
N GLY A 9 -3.03 1.05 -13.99
CA GLY A 9 -2.05 -0.03 -14.02
C GLY A 9 -1.61 -0.52 -12.63
N ALA A 10 -2.06 0.12 -11.55
CA ALA A 10 -1.88 -0.41 -10.20
C ALA A 10 -2.63 -1.74 -10.04
N ALA A 11 -2.13 -2.62 -9.20
CA ALA A 11 -2.71 -3.95 -9.03
C ALA A 11 -2.45 -4.56 -7.66
N ALA A 12 -3.08 -5.71 -7.41
CA ALA A 12 -2.83 -6.54 -6.25
C ALA A 12 -2.93 -8.02 -6.64
N TRP A 13 -1.97 -8.84 -6.19
CA TRP A 13 -1.99 -10.29 -6.26
C TRP A 13 -2.18 -10.85 -4.86
N LEU A 14 -3.36 -11.40 -4.61
CA LEU A 14 -3.85 -11.70 -3.26
C LEU A 14 -4.39 -13.12 -3.18
N ILE A 15 -4.46 -13.66 -1.96
CA ILE A 15 -5.08 -14.96 -1.70
C ILE A 15 -6.56 -14.72 -1.36
N PRO A 16 -7.54 -15.24 -2.12
CA PRO A 16 -8.96 -14.97 -1.82
C PRO A 16 -9.44 -15.54 -0.46
N GLN A 17 -8.87 -16.67 -0.05
CA GLN A 17 -9.16 -17.37 1.20
C GLN A 17 -7.84 -17.93 1.72
N LEU A 18 -7.43 -17.53 2.92
CA LEU A 18 -6.24 -18.13 3.54
C LEU A 18 -6.62 -19.51 4.07
N GLU A 19 -5.69 -20.44 3.93
CA GLU A 19 -5.77 -21.78 4.51
C GLU A 19 -4.73 -21.89 5.62
N ASP A 20 -5.10 -22.58 6.71
CA ASP A 20 -4.16 -22.92 7.77
C ASP A 20 -2.99 -23.72 7.16
N THR A 21 -1.79 -23.57 7.76
CA THR A 21 -0.57 -24.35 7.45
C THR A 21 0.07 -24.16 6.06
N GLN A 22 -0.31 -23.13 5.32
CA GLN A 22 0.35 -22.75 4.06
C GLN A 22 1.13 -21.44 4.17
N TYR A 23 2.14 -21.31 3.30
CA TYR A 23 2.78 -20.03 3.03
C TYR A 23 1.79 -19.08 2.37
N GLN A 24 1.78 -17.84 2.83
CA GLN A 24 0.78 -16.85 2.40
C GLN A 24 1.48 -15.61 1.82
N PRO A 25 1.71 -15.59 0.49
CA PRO A 25 2.26 -14.43 -0.21
C PRO A 25 1.18 -13.39 -0.53
N PHE A 26 1.55 -12.13 -0.41
CA PHE A 26 0.75 -10.98 -0.83
C PHE A 26 1.66 -10.01 -1.57
N GLU A 27 1.18 -9.48 -2.69
CA GLU A 27 1.96 -8.53 -3.50
C GLU A 27 1.05 -7.42 -4.04
N LEU A 28 1.46 -6.17 -3.83
CA LEU A 28 0.72 -4.97 -4.19
C LEU A 28 1.59 -4.10 -5.13
N PHE A 29 1.00 -3.64 -6.23
CA PHE A 29 1.71 -2.99 -7.33
C PHE A 29 1.25 -1.55 -7.48
N LEU A 30 2.14 -0.60 -7.22
CA LEU A 30 1.94 0.82 -7.49
C LEU A 30 2.46 1.17 -8.87
N MET A 31 1.80 2.12 -9.52
CA MET A 31 2.11 2.49 -10.90
C MET A 31 2.09 4.01 -11.08
N GLN A 32 3.15 4.56 -11.66
CA GLN A 32 3.19 5.95 -12.13
C GLN A 32 3.98 6.03 -13.44
N LYS A 33 3.25 6.19 -14.56
CA LYS A 33 3.81 6.28 -15.92
C LYS A 33 4.71 5.08 -16.28
N ASP A 34 6.02 5.25 -16.21
CA ASP A 34 7.03 4.24 -16.55
C ASP A 34 7.63 3.56 -15.31
N ILE A 35 7.24 3.99 -14.11
CA ILE A 35 7.71 3.45 -12.84
C ILE A 35 6.64 2.52 -12.27
N ARG A 36 7.07 1.30 -11.91
CA ARG A 36 6.30 0.35 -11.13
C ARG A 36 7.07 0.00 -9.85
N HIS A 37 6.36 0.00 -8.74
CA HIS A 37 6.84 -0.57 -7.49
C HIS A 37 5.96 -1.74 -7.11
N SER A 38 6.54 -2.91 -6.98
CA SER A 38 5.86 -4.07 -6.40
C SER A 38 6.34 -4.28 -4.98
N VAL A 39 5.43 -4.41 -4.03
CA VAL A 39 5.76 -4.56 -2.62
C VAL A 39 5.01 -5.74 -2.07
N GLY A 40 5.74 -6.67 -1.46
CA GLY A 40 5.17 -7.92 -0.99
C GLY A 40 5.58 -8.30 0.43
N VAL A 41 4.77 -9.17 1.01
CA VAL A 41 5.03 -9.85 2.28
C VAL A 41 4.73 -11.33 2.13
N LEU A 42 5.61 -12.15 2.68
CA LEU A 42 5.44 -13.59 2.78
C LEU A 42 5.28 -13.97 4.24
N TYR A 43 4.16 -14.58 4.57
CA TYR A 43 3.97 -15.23 5.87
C TYR A 43 4.25 -16.72 5.77
N GLY A 44 4.86 -17.26 6.82
CA GLY A 44 5.03 -18.70 7.00
C GLY A 44 3.76 -19.39 7.48
N ASP A 45 3.83 -20.72 7.60
CA ASP A 45 2.77 -21.59 8.12
C ASP A 45 2.28 -21.21 9.52
N SER A 46 3.16 -20.65 10.36
CA SER A 46 2.85 -20.14 11.70
C SER A 46 2.15 -18.77 11.69
N GLY A 47 1.93 -18.19 10.51
CA GLY A 47 1.42 -16.84 10.31
C GLY A 47 2.42 -15.73 10.61
N GLN A 48 3.69 -16.06 10.91
CA GLN A 48 4.74 -15.06 11.13
C GLN A 48 5.28 -14.52 9.79
N ILE A 49 5.69 -13.25 9.77
CA ILE A 49 6.41 -12.69 8.62
C ILE A 49 7.73 -13.46 8.45
N LEU A 50 7.97 -13.97 7.24
CA LEU A 50 9.26 -14.51 6.83
C LEU A 50 10.07 -13.46 6.09
N HIS A 51 9.43 -12.80 5.12
CA HIS A 51 10.08 -11.80 4.28
C HIS A 51 9.14 -10.67 3.93
N THR A 52 9.73 -9.50 3.74
CA THR A 52 9.11 -8.37 3.03
C THR A 52 10.05 -7.98 1.89
N ALA A 53 9.49 -7.53 0.78
CA ALA A 53 10.28 -7.19 -0.39
C ALA A 53 9.69 -5.97 -1.11
N SER A 54 10.57 -5.19 -1.74
CA SER A 54 10.21 -4.12 -2.67
C SER A 54 10.99 -4.33 -3.96
N ILE A 55 10.28 -4.46 -5.07
CA ILE A 55 10.79 -4.63 -6.42
C ILE A 55 10.53 -3.31 -7.15
N ARG A 56 11.57 -2.75 -7.76
CA ARG A 56 11.53 -1.46 -8.46
C ARG A 56 11.75 -1.72 -9.94
N GLU A 57 10.79 -1.32 -10.76
CA GLU A 57 10.79 -1.59 -12.20
C GLU A 57 10.54 -0.30 -12.99
N TYR A 58 11.36 -0.08 -14.02
CA TYR A 58 11.35 1.13 -14.83
C TYR A 58 11.32 0.72 -16.28
N ARG A 59 10.38 1.29 -17.03
CA ARG A 59 10.27 1.11 -18.47
C ARG A 59 11.00 2.26 -19.16
N GLY A 60 12.23 2.03 -19.57
CA GLY A 60 13.02 3.02 -20.30
C GLY A 60 14.51 2.79 -20.16
N ASP A 61 15.30 3.82 -20.49
CA ASP A 61 16.73 3.80 -20.30
C ASP A 61 17.09 3.89 -18.80
N LEU A 62 17.85 2.93 -18.32
CA LEU A 62 18.32 2.86 -16.93
C LEU A 62 19.08 4.12 -16.51
N LEU A 63 19.75 4.82 -17.44
CA LEU A 63 20.49 6.06 -17.16
C LEU A 63 19.59 7.23 -16.78
N ASN A 64 18.28 7.14 -17.07
CA ASN A 64 17.29 8.17 -16.75
C ASN A 64 16.44 7.82 -15.52
N ASN A 65 16.72 6.70 -14.84
CA ASN A 65 16.00 6.35 -13.63
C ASN A 65 16.45 7.27 -12.47
N SER A 66 15.53 7.59 -11.58
CA SER A 66 15.78 8.53 -10.48
C SER A 66 15.78 7.84 -9.11
N TRP A 67 15.87 6.52 -9.07
CA TRP A 67 15.79 5.78 -7.81
C TRP A 67 17.07 5.86 -7.01
N SER A 68 16.95 5.63 -5.71
CA SER A 68 18.11 5.43 -4.88
C SER A 68 18.79 4.10 -5.21
N THR A 69 20.12 4.04 -5.04
CA THR A 69 20.88 2.79 -5.05
C THR A 69 20.74 2.02 -3.74
N ASN A 70 19.96 2.52 -2.77
CA ASN A 70 19.74 1.86 -1.49
C ASN A 70 18.91 0.59 -1.69
N ILE A 71 19.30 -0.49 -1.02
CA ILE A 71 18.63 -1.79 -1.05
C ILE A 71 18.15 -2.23 0.34
N ASP A 72 18.58 -1.52 1.38
CA ASP A 72 18.21 -1.79 2.77
C ASP A 72 16.94 -1.04 3.15
N GLN A 73 16.27 -1.51 4.21
CA GLN A 73 15.20 -0.72 4.83
C GLN A 73 15.76 0.61 5.36
N VAL A 74 14.95 1.65 5.25
CA VAL A 74 15.34 3.01 5.67
C VAL A 74 14.80 3.32 7.08
N ASN A 75 15.29 4.40 7.68
CA ASN A 75 14.78 4.86 8.96
C ASN A 75 13.27 5.17 8.88
N PRO A 76 12.52 4.95 9.97
CA PRO A 76 11.11 5.32 10.02
C PRO A 76 10.87 6.80 9.70
N TRP A 77 9.78 7.07 8.98
CA TRP A 77 9.33 8.40 8.61
C TRP A 77 7.79 8.46 8.54
N SER A 78 7.23 9.66 8.44
CA SER A 78 5.78 9.92 8.36
C SER A 78 5.42 10.66 7.07
N ILE A 79 4.21 10.41 6.57
CA ILE A 79 3.66 11.13 5.41
C ILE A 79 2.95 12.38 5.92
N GLU A 80 3.59 13.53 5.79
CA GLU A 80 3.10 14.77 6.38
C GLU A 80 1.97 15.44 5.60
N GLY A 81 1.14 16.18 6.33
CA GLY A 81 0.06 17.02 5.80
C GLY A 81 -1.23 16.29 5.45
N MET A 82 -2.20 17.07 4.98
CA MET A 82 -3.52 16.58 4.56
C MET A 82 -3.51 16.28 3.07
N TRP A 83 -4.06 15.13 2.71
CA TRP A 83 -4.10 14.62 1.34
C TRP A 83 -5.55 14.47 0.89
N GLN A 84 -5.83 14.81 -0.36
CA GLN A 84 -7.15 14.66 -0.96
C GLN A 84 -7.07 14.03 -2.35
N GLY A 85 -8.08 13.26 -2.71
CA GLY A 85 -8.16 12.68 -4.05
C GLY A 85 -9.26 11.64 -4.16
N ASP A 86 -9.00 10.63 -4.99
CA ASP A 86 -10.01 9.64 -5.37
C ASP A 86 -9.67 8.26 -4.83
N LYS A 87 -10.70 7.54 -4.41
CA LYS A 87 -10.66 6.13 -4.00
C LYS A 87 -11.47 5.28 -4.96
N LEU A 88 -10.83 4.25 -5.50
CA LEU A 88 -11.45 3.18 -6.26
C LEU A 88 -11.46 1.90 -5.41
N GLN A 89 -12.52 1.10 -5.52
CA GLN A 89 -12.65 -0.15 -4.78
C GLN A 89 -13.14 -1.27 -5.69
N ILE A 90 -12.49 -2.45 -5.55
CA ILE A 90 -12.90 -3.71 -6.17
C ILE A 90 -13.24 -4.67 -5.03
N ASN A 91 -14.47 -5.17 -5.02
CA ASN A 91 -14.92 -6.17 -4.05
C ASN A 91 -14.42 -7.56 -4.45
N SER A 92 -14.48 -8.52 -3.52
CA SER A 92 -14.01 -9.89 -3.76
C SER A 92 -14.75 -10.64 -4.88
N ASN A 93 -15.99 -10.25 -5.16
CA ASN A 93 -16.80 -10.71 -6.30
C ASN A 93 -16.49 -9.97 -7.61
N LEU A 94 -15.43 -9.17 -7.65
CA LEU A 94 -14.97 -8.36 -8.78
C LEU A 94 -15.87 -7.17 -9.14
N SER A 95 -16.95 -6.92 -8.39
CA SER A 95 -17.73 -5.69 -8.59
C SER A 95 -16.91 -4.47 -8.19
N ARG A 96 -17.10 -3.37 -8.93
CA ARG A 96 -16.44 -2.10 -8.67
C ARG A 96 -17.45 -1.13 -8.06
N ASN A 97 -17.04 -0.42 -7.03
CA ASN A 97 -17.84 0.69 -6.51
C ASN A 97 -17.57 1.97 -7.31
N LEU A 98 -18.50 2.92 -7.21
CA LEU A 98 -18.27 4.28 -7.71
C LEU A 98 -17.04 4.90 -7.05
N ILE A 99 -16.34 5.74 -7.81
CA ILE A 99 -15.20 6.52 -7.33
C ILE A 99 -15.67 7.44 -6.21
N GLN A 100 -14.93 7.48 -5.10
CA GLN A 100 -15.25 8.30 -3.94
C GLN A 100 -14.15 9.31 -3.69
N ALA A 101 -14.52 10.58 -3.52
CA ALA A 101 -13.60 11.58 -2.99
C ALA A 101 -13.22 11.23 -1.55
N ILE A 102 -11.95 11.36 -1.21
CA ILE A 102 -11.41 11.03 0.11
C ILE A 102 -10.43 12.11 0.58
N GLN A 103 -10.39 12.31 1.90
CA GLN A 103 -9.34 13.02 2.59
C GLN A 103 -8.62 12.04 3.53
N TRP A 104 -7.31 12.18 3.62
CA TRP A 104 -6.46 11.29 4.40
C TRP A 104 -5.31 12.07 5.06
N GLN A 105 -4.89 11.61 6.24
CA GLN A 105 -3.79 12.19 7.01
C GLN A 105 -3.14 11.08 7.82
N TRP A 106 -1.80 11.04 7.85
CA TRP A 106 -1.05 9.94 8.47
C TRP A 106 -1.28 9.78 9.97
N ASP A 107 -1.37 10.89 10.71
CA ASP A 107 -1.65 10.94 12.15
C ASP A 107 -3.02 10.37 12.53
N LYS A 108 -3.97 10.34 11.58
CA LYS A 108 -5.31 9.74 11.74
C LYS A 108 -5.39 8.31 11.21
N ASP A 109 -4.38 7.84 10.48
CA ASP A 109 -4.28 6.47 9.98
C ASP A 109 -3.51 5.62 10.99
N GLU A 110 -4.13 5.43 12.15
CA GLU A 110 -3.52 4.80 13.33
C GLU A 110 -2.99 3.39 13.04
N LEU A 111 -1.83 3.08 13.64
CA LEU A 111 -1.24 1.76 13.57
C LEU A 111 -1.95 0.83 14.57
N GLU A 112 -2.67 -0.18 14.05
CA GLU A 112 -3.28 -1.21 14.90
C GLU A 112 -2.21 -2.00 15.67
N ASP A 113 -2.54 -2.53 16.86
CA ASP A 113 -1.59 -3.21 17.76
C ASP A 113 -0.77 -4.34 17.09
N ASN A 114 -1.44 -5.12 16.23
CA ASN A 114 -0.84 -6.21 15.47
C ASN A 114 -0.29 -5.79 14.09
N GLN A 115 -0.11 -4.50 13.80
CA GLN A 115 0.45 -4.02 12.53
C GLN A 115 1.88 -3.50 12.71
N SER A 116 2.70 -3.64 11.67
CA SER A 116 4.03 -3.04 11.58
C SER A 116 4.21 -2.33 10.24
N ASN A 117 4.94 -1.21 10.28
CA ASN A 117 5.41 -0.52 9.10
C ASN A 117 6.83 -1.01 8.76
N HIS A 118 7.04 -1.35 7.49
CA HIS A 118 8.34 -1.65 6.89
C HIS A 118 8.65 -0.54 5.89
N PHE A 119 9.79 0.13 6.09
CA PHE A 119 10.15 1.33 5.35
C PHE A 119 11.16 0.97 4.27
N PHE A 120 10.75 1.10 3.01
CA PHE A 120 11.60 0.82 1.87
C PHE A 120 12.17 2.12 1.30
N PRO A 121 13.27 2.04 0.52
CA PRO A 121 13.73 3.16 -0.28
C PRO A 121 12.63 3.71 -1.21
N ASP A 122 12.88 4.89 -1.78
CA ASP A 122 12.02 5.52 -2.79
C ASP A 122 10.62 5.89 -2.26
N ASN A 123 10.54 6.27 -0.98
CA ASN A 123 9.35 6.76 -0.27
C ASN A 123 8.19 5.77 -0.20
N ILE A 124 8.51 4.50 0.06
CA ILE A 124 7.53 3.41 0.12
C ILE A 124 7.42 2.89 1.54
N ILE A 125 6.19 2.67 1.99
CA ILE A 125 5.90 2.03 3.27
C ILE A 125 4.97 0.85 3.01
N LEU A 126 5.34 -0.32 3.54
CA LEU A 126 4.42 -1.46 3.68
C LEU A 126 3.93 -1.49 5.12
N ARG A 127 2.62 -1.45 5.30
CA ARG A 127 1.95 -1.73 6.57
C ARG A 127 1.29 -3.09 6.48
N CYS A 128 1.68 -4.01 7.35
CA CYS A 128 1.12 -5.35 7.36
C CYS A 128 1.15 -5.97 8.77
N PRO A 129 0.33 -7.01 9.04
CA PRO A 129 0.30 -7.65 10.34
C PRO A 129 1.66 -8.20 10.74
N LYS A 130 2.07 -8.01 12.01
CA LYS A 130 3.26 -8.68 12.56
C LYS A 130 3.12 -10.20 12.50
N LYS A 131 1.88 -10.66 12.69
CA LYS A 131 1.46 -12.07 12.58
C LYS A 131 0.02 -12.16 12.07
N LEU A 132 -0.29 -13.15 11.24
CA LEU A 132 -1.67 -13.51 10.90
C LEU A 132 -2.31 -14.25 12.08
N LEU A 133 -3.25 -13.59 12.74
CA LEU A 133 -3.96 -14.12 13.91
C LEU A 133 -5.28 -14.78 13.47
N LYS A 134 -5.58 -15.95 14.02
CA LYS A 134 -6.88 -16.63 13.80
C LYS A 134 -8.03 -15.75 14.30
N ASP A 135 -9.14 -15.80 13.58
CA ASP A 135 -10.39 -15.10 13.91
C ASP A 135 -10.27 -13.58 14.06
N LYS A 136 -9.24 -12.99 13.45
CA LYS A 136 -9.00 -11.55 13.41
C LYS A 136 -9.03 -11.05 11.98
N LEU A 137 -9.75 -9.96 11.77
CA LEU A 137 -9.64 -9.18 10.55
C LEU A 137 -8.22 -8.62 10.45
N PHE A 138 -7.77 -8.41 9.23
CA PHE A 138 -6.49 -7.75 8.99
C PHE A 138 -6.52 -7.02 7.65
N ASN A 139 -5.53 -6.17 7.44
CA ASN A 139 -5.31 -5.51 6.17
C ASN A 139 -3.82 -5.47 5.84
N ILE A 140 -3.50 -5.43 4.55
CA ILE A 140 -2.15 -5.14 4.05
C ILE A 140 -2.26 -3.89 3.20
N THR A 141 -1.47 -2.88 3.54
CA THR A 141 -1.51 -1.57 2.92
C THR A 141 -0.13 -1.17 2.46
N ILE A 142 -0.02 -0.63 1.25
CA ILE A 142 1.20 0.01 0.76
C ILE A 142 0.95 1.47 0.48
N TYR A 143 1.93 2.29 0.83
CA TYR A 143 1.94 3.73 0.63
C TYR A 143 3.13 4.09 -0.24
N TRP A 144 2.94 5.04 -1.16
CA TRP A 144 4.03 5.62 -1.93
C TRP A 144 3.84 7.10 -2.14
N GLN A 145 4.74 7.89 -1.56
CA GLN A 145 4.82 9.32 -1.78
C GLN A 145 5.78 9.59 -2.94
N THR A 146 5.20 9.76 -4.12
CA THR A 146 5.95 10.03 -5.35
C THR A 146 6.66 11.38 -5.29
N LYS A 147 7.70 11.56 -6.10
CA LYS A 147 8.47 12.82 -6.18
C LYS A 147 7.65 14.02 -6.63
N ASN A 148 6.52 13.80 -7.32
CA ASN A 148 5.63 14.86 -7.78
C ASN A 148 4.57 15.24 -6.73
N ASN A 149 4.84 14.96 -5.46
CA ASN A 149 3.94 15.21 -4.33
C ASN A 149 2.54 14.60 -4.52
N GLN A 150 2.49 13.41 -5.10
CA GLN A 150 1.30 12.57 -5.19
C GLN A 150 1.48 11.35 -4.27
N LEU A 151 0.45 11.03 -3.49
CA LEU A 151 0.38 9.87 -2.64
C LEU A 151 -0.48 8.81 -3.30
N GLN A 152 0.06 7.60 -3.43
CA GLN A 152 -0.70 6.42 -3.82
C GLN A 152 -0.81 5.46 -2.64
N ILE A 153 -2.01 4.92 -2.42
CA ILE A 153 -2.26 3.90 -1.39
C ILE A 153 -2.99 2.72 -2.02
N ILE A 154 -2.53 1.50 -1.77
CA ILE A 154 -3.30 0.29 -2.06
C ILE A 154 -3.51 -0.45 -0.76
N ARG A 155 -4.76 -0.82 -0.48
CA ARG A 155 -5.16 -1.57 0.72
C ARG A 155 -5.98 -2.78 0.34
N SER A 156 -5.63 -3.92 0.91
CA SER A 156 -6.42 -5.15 0.87
C SER A 156 -7.00 -5.42 2.26
N ASP A 157 -8.29 -5.76 2.33
CA ASP A 157 -8.98 -6.02 3.59
C ASP A 157 -9.48 -7.46 3.66
N TYR A 158 -9.18 -8.14 4.77
CA TYR A 158 -9.58 -9.51 5.05
C TYR A 158 -10.51 -9.57 6.27
N ASN A 159 -11.53 -10.42 6.22
CA ASN A 159 -12.44 -10.62 7.35
C ASN A 159 -11.82 -11.58 8.39
N GLN A 160 -12.58 -11.84 9.45
CA GLN A 160 -12.16 -12.74 10.54
C GLN A 160 -11.97 -14.20 10.10
N LEU A 161 -12.63 -14.61 9.01
CA LEU A 161 -12.45 -15.93 8.38
C LEU A 161 -11.29 -15.95 7.36
N HIS A 162 -10.48 -14.88 7.35
CA HIS A 162 -9.40 -14.66 6.40
C HIS A 162 -9.82 -14.78 4.93
N GLN A 163 -11.03 -14.31 4.64
CA GLN A 163 -11.50 -14.11 3.29
C GLN A 163 -11.22 -12.68 2.86
N LEU A 164 -10.68 -12.52 1.66
CA LEU A 164 -10.54 -11.22 1.02
C LEU A 164 -11.94 -10.62 0.85
N ILE A 165 -12.13 -9.41 1.36
CA ILE A 165 -13.38 -8.66 1.25
C ILE A 165 -13.30 -7.72 0.05
N LYS A 166 -12.20 -6.97 -0.05
CA LYS A 166 -12.02 -5.90 -1.03
C LYS A 166 -10.57 -5.49 -1.18
N VAL A 167 -10.30 -4.81 -2.28
CA VAL A 167 -9.06 -4.07 -2.54
C VAL A 167 -9.45 -2.65 -2.88
N SER A 168 -8.76 -1.67 -2.32
CA SER A 168 -8.93 -0.26 -2.68
C SER A 168 -7.62 0.36 -3.12
N GLN A 169 -7.71 1.26 -4.09
CA GLN A 169 -6.61 2.09 -4.58
C GLN A 169 -6.99 3.55 -4.43
N GLN A 170 -6.05 4.35 -3.96
CA GLN A 170 -6.22 5.78 -3.75
C GLN A 170 -5.09 6.52 -4.45
N THR A 171 -5.45 7.61 -5.14
CA THR A 171 -4.48 8.57 -5.71
C THR A 171 -4.83 9.95 -5.18
N MET A 172 -3.89 10.59 -4.49
CA MET A 172 -4.13 11.83 -3.77
C MET A 172 -3.02 12.85 -3.98
N HIS A 173 -3.36 14.11 -3.76
CA HIS A 173 -2.45 15.25 -3.76
C HIS A 173 -2.54 15.97 -2.42
N GLN A 174 -1.42 16.54 -1.98
CA GLN A 174 -1.38 17.30 -0.73
C GLN A 174 -2.19 18.59 -0.89
N THR A 175 -3.05 18.90 0.07
CA THR A 175 -3.74 20.19 0.11
C THR A 175 -2.77 21.28 0.53
N ALA A 176 -2.72 22.41 -0.18
CA ALA A 176 -1.92 23.54 0.24
C ALA A 176 -2.40 24.04 1.61
N THR A 177 -1.48 24.10 2.59
CA THR A 177 -1.74 24.81 3.84
C THR A 177 -1.89 26.29 3.50
N HIS A 178 -3.09 26.86 3.62
CA HIS A 178 -3.20 28.32 3.66
C HIS A 178 -2.45 28.80 4.90
N GLN A 179 -1.21 29.26 4.69
CA GLN A 179 -0.57 30.15 5.65
C GLN A 179 -1.47 31.38 5.73
N ILE A 180 -2.24 31.50 6.82
CA ILE A 180 -2.79 32.78 7.22
C ILE A 180 -1.55 33.64 7.50
N ALA A 181 -1.24 34.53 6.55
CA ALA A 181 -0.34 35.63 6.80
C ALA A 181 -0.90 36.37 8.01
N LYS A 182 -0.23 36.24 9.16
CA LYS A 182 -0.37 37.22 10.22
C LYS A 182 0.30 38.48 9.69
N GLU A 183 -0.51 39.36 9.10
CA GLU A 183 -0.11 40.75 8.93
C GLU A 183 0.18 41.32 10.33
N SER A 184 1.37 41.91 10.39
CA SER A 184 2.05 42.58 11.49
C SER A 184 1.27 43.75 12.07
#